data_AF-A0A2N2LAZ1-F1
#
_entry.id   AF-A0A2N2LAZ1-F1
#
_cell.length_a   1.000
_cell.length_b   1.000
_cell.length_c   1.000
_cell.angle_alpha   90.00
_cell.angle_beta   90.00
_cell.angle_gamma   90.00
#
_symmetry.space_group_name_H-M   'P 1'
#
loop_
_entity.id
_entity.type
_entity.pdbx_description
1 polymer ?
#
loop_
_entity_poly.entity_id
_entity_poly.type
_entity_poly.pdbx_seq_one_letter_code
_entity_poly.pdbx_strand_id
1 'polypeptide(L)'
;MPWRLVMRALRRMEARGTVRGGRFVLAVAGEQYALPEAVTLLRAIRNEPHTGQRVTVSAVDPVNLTGSLLPDERVPAQRGRTVTFVDGLPEAATPTPVASTR
;
A
#
# COMPACT_ATOMS: atom_id res chain seq x y z
N MET A 1 -3.91 -23.25 -7.83
CA MET A 1 -5.06 -22.63 -8.55
C MET A 1 -4.53 -21.79 -9.71
N PRO A 2 -4.96 -22.01 -10.96
CA PRO A 2 -4.54 -21.17 -12.09
C PRO A 2 -5.08 -19.73 -11.99
N TRP A 3 -4.23 -18.73 -12.24
CA TRP A 3 -4.60 -17.31 -12.20
C TRP A 3 -5.81 -16.95 -13.06
N ARG A 4 -5.93 -17.58 -14.24
CA ARG A 4 -7.05 -17.39 -15.16
C ARG A 4 -8.42 -17.72 -14.54
N LEU A 5 -8.48 -18.64 -13.58
CA LEU A 5 -9.72 -18.96 -12.87
C LEU A 5 -10.12 -17.83 -11.91
N VAL A 6 -9.14 -17.23 -11.22
CA VAL A 6 -9.35 -16.10 -10.31
C VAL A 6 -9.88 -14.88 -11.09
N MET A 7 -9.24 -14.53 -12.20
CA MET A 7 -9.70 -13.43 -13.07
C MET A 7 -11.12 -13.65 -13.58
N ARG A 8 -11.44 -14.87 -14.04
CA ARG A 8 -12.80 -15.20 -14.48
C ARG A 8 -13.82 -15.10 -13.35
N ALA A 9 -13.46 -15.46 -12.13
CA ALA A 9 -14.32 -15.32 -10.97
C ALA A 9 -14.56 -13.84 -10.62
N LEU A 10 -13.51 -13.02 -10.54
CA LEU A 10 -13.61 -11.59 -10.22
C LEU A 10 -14.42 -10.81 -11.25
N ARG A 11 -14.24 -11.07 -12.55
CA ARG A 11 -15.07 -10.45 -13.62
C ARG A 11 -16.55 -10.81 -13.51
N ARG A 12 -16.88 -12.05 -13.13
CA ARG A 12 -18.29 -12.42 -12.89
C ARG A 12 -18.84 -11.77 -11.63
N MET A 13 -18.03 -11.66 -10.59
CA MET A 13 -18.41 -10.95 -9.37
C MET A 13 -18.66 -9.47 -9.67
N GLU A 14 -17.87 -8.85 -10.54
CA GLU A 14 -18.04 -7.49 -11.02
C GLU A 14 -19.34 -7.34 -11.83
N ALA A 15 -19.58 -8.24 -12.78
CA ALA A 15 -20.82 -8.25 -13.57
C ALA A 15 -22.09 -8.39 -12.70
N ARG A 16 -21.97 -9.02 -11.52
CA ARG A 16 -23.04 -9.11 -10.51
C ARG A 16 -23.10 -7.93 -9.55
N GLY A 17 -22.17 -6.99 -9.62
CA GLY A 17 -22.07 -5.84 -8.71
C GLY A 17 -21.51 -6.14 -7.32
N THR A 18 -21.07 -7.37 -7.05
CA THR A 18 -20.51 -7.78 -5.75
C THR A 18 -19.09 -7.28 -5.49
N VAL A 19 -18.36 -6.95 -6.56
CA VAL A 19 -17.06 -6.25 -6.51
C VAL A 19 -17.05 -5.14 -7.55
N ARG A 20 -16.13 -4.21 -7.43
CA ARG A 20 -15.84 -3.19 -8.45
C ARG A 20 -14.48 -3.46 -9.06
N GLY A 21 -14.44 -3.56 -10.39
CA GLY A 21 -13.20 -3.45 -11.14
C GLY A 21 -12.85 -1.98 -11.35
N GLY A 22 -11.56 -1.67 -11.45
CA GLY A 22 -11.11 -0.31 -11.71
C GLY A 22 -9.63 -0.09 -11.48
N ARG A 23 -9.28 1.16 -11.17
CA ARG A 23 -7.94 1.62 -10.78
C ARG A 23 -8.06 2.35 -9.46
N PHE A 24 -7.71 1.67 -8.39
CA PHE A 24 -7.80 2.18 -7.01
C PHE A 24 -6.42 2.57 -6.48
N VAL A 25 -5.38 1.82 -6.86
CA VAL A 25 -3.98 2.08 -6.49
C VAL A 25 -3.21 2.48 -7.75
N LEU A 26 -2.59 3.67 -7.70
CA LEU A 26 -1.69 4.15 -8.75
C LEU A 26 -0.40 3.32 -8.77
N ALA A 27 0.33 3.33 -9.89
CA ALA A 27 1.57 2.57 -10.09
C ALA A 27 1.46 1.03 -9.99
N VAL A 28 0.28 0.46 -9.74
CA VAL A 28 0.04 -1.00 -9.78
C VAL A 28 -0.53 -1.41 -11.13
N ALA A 29 0.22 -2.23 -11.86
CA ALA A 29 -0.22 -2.83 -13.12
C ALA A 29 -1.30 -3.91 -12.91
N GLY A 30 -2.04 -4.24 -13.98
CA GLY A 30 -3.07 -5.28 -13.96
C GLY A 30 -4.47 -4.80 -13.57
N GLU A 31 -5.42 -5.74 -13.58
CA GLU A 31 -6.82 -5.50 -13.17
C GLU A 31 -6.92 -5.47 -11.64
N GLN A 32 -7.58 -4.44 -11.11
CA GLN A 32 -7.78 -4.29 -9.68
C GLN A 32 -9.26 -4.48 -9.36
N TYR A 33 -9.51 -5.17 -8.26
CA TYR A 33 -10.85 -5.47 -7.77
C TYR A 33 -10.91 -5.12 -6.29
N ALA A 34 -12.01 -4.49 -5.88
CA ALA A 34 -12.28 -4.18 -4.49
C ALA A 34 -13.77 -4.39 -4.19
N LEU A 35 -14.09 -4.62 -2.92
CA LEU A 35 -15.48 -4.52 -2.46
C LEU A 35 -15.97 -3.06 -2.67
N PRO A 36 -17.24 -2.84 -3.05
CA PRO A 36 -17.78 -1.50 -3.24
C PRO A 36 -17.57 -0.60 -2.00
N GLU A 37 -17.71 -1.15 -0.81
CA GLU A 37 -17.56 -0.45 0.47
C GLU A 37 -16.11 -0.04 0.72
N ALA A 38 -15.15 -0.89 0.34
CA ALA A 38 -13.72 -0.58 0.45
C ALA A 38 -13.33 0.62 -0.42
N VAL A 39 -13.89 0.74 -1.63
CA VAL A 39 -13.67 1.89 -2.51
C VAL A 39 -14.21 3.18 -1.88
N THR A 40 -15.38 3.10 -1.26
CA THR A 40 -15.98 4.24 -0.54
C THR A 40 -15.12 4.66 0.65
N LEU A 41 -14.65 3.70 1.46
CA LEU A 41 -13.78 3.96 2.60
C LEU A 41 -12.44 4.60 2.17
N LEU A 42 -11.79 4.07 1.13
CA LEU A 42 -10.54 4.64 0.61
C LEU A 42 -10.73 6.09 0.13
N ARG A 43 -11.86 6.40 -0.49
CA ARG A 43 -12.18 7.78 -0.90
C ARG A 43 -12.46 8.69 0.28
N ALA A 44 -13.10 8.18 1.33
CA ALA A 44 -13.35 8.93 2.56
C ALA A 44 -12.01 9.29 3.24
N ILE A 45 -11.16 8.29 3.48
CA ILE A 45 -9.82 8.47 4.09
C ILE A 45 -8.97 9.46 3.28
N ARG A 46 -8.97 9.36 1.95
CA ARG A 46 -8.23 10.31 1.08
C ARG A 46 -8.66 11.77 1.28
N ASN A 47 -9.91 12.00 1.68
CA ASN A 47 -10.45 13.35 1.88
C ASN A 47 -10.35 13.81 3.35
N GLU A 48 -9.88 12.95 4.27
CA GLU A 48 -9.66 13.34 5.66
C GLU A 48 -8.47 14.31 5.75
N PRO A 49 -8.52 15.30 6.67
CA PRO A 49 -7.39 16.17 6.89
C PRO A 49 -6.21 15.35 7.43
N HIS A 50 -5.02 15.65 6.93
CA HIS A 50 -3.79 15.11 7.50
C HIS A 50 -3.69 15.48 8.99
N THR A 51 -3.40 14.47 9.82
CA THR A 51 -3.33 14.64 11.28
C THR A 51 -1.89 14.59 11.80
N GLY A 52 -0.92 14.36 10.90
CA GLY A 52 0.45 14.06 11.28
C GLY A 52 0.59 12.64 11.82
N GLN A 53 -0.28 11.70 11.43
CA GLN A 53 -0.23 10.33 11.94
C GLN A 53 1.07 9.67 11.51
N ARG A 54 1.86 9.19 12.50
CA ARG A 54 3.15 8.55 12.27
C ARG A 54 3.02 7.03 12.41
N VAL A 55 3.49 6.31 11.40
CA VAL A 55 3.56 4.84 11.40
C VAL A 55 4.96 4.41 11.01
N THR A 56 5.68 3.77 11.93
CA THR A 56 7.01 3.22 11.67
C THR A 56 6.93 1.72 11.46
N VAL A 57 7.48 1.25 10.34
CA VAL A 57 7.55 -0.17 9.99
C VAL A 57 8.99 -0.59 9.79
N SER A 58 9.25 -1.89 9.90
CA SER A 58 10.56 -2.42 9.52
C SER A 58 10.77 -2.30 8.02
N ALA A 59 11.99 -1.99 7.57
CA ALA A 59 12.29 -1.91 6.14
C ALA A 59 12.18 -3.28 5.43
N VAL A 60 12.23 -4.39 6.18
CA VAL A 60 12.01 -5.75 5.65
C VAL A 60 10.54 -6.15 5.58
N ASP A 61 9.62 -5.31 6.10
CA ASP A 61 8.19 -5.57 6.04
C ASP A 61 7.68 -5.47 4.59
N PRO A 62 6.79 -6.36 4.13
CA PRO A 62 6.14 -6.24 2.82
C PRO A 62 5.42 -4.90 2.60
N VAL A 63 5.02 -4.19 3.66
CA VAL A 63 4.43 -2.85 3.60
C VAL A 63 5.47 -1.74 3.42
N ASN A 64 6.75 -2.06 3.22
CA ASN A 64 7.73 -1.10 2.72
C ASN A 64 7.46 -0.80 1.24
N LEU A 65 6.57 0.17 1.03
CA LEU A 65 6.06 0.63 -0.27
C LEU A 65 6.95 1.67 -0.97
N THR A 66 8.10 2.01 -0.38
CA THR A 66 9.07 2.93 -0.97
C THR A 66 9.70 2.35 -2.24
N GLY A 67 9.89 3.20 -3.26
CA GLY A 67 10.37 2.83 -4.59
C GLY A 67 9.49 1.84 -5.35
N SER A 68 8.24 1.65 -4.93
CA SER A 68 7.25 0.85 -5.66
C SER A 68 5.94 1.61 -5.86
N LEU A 69 5.16 1.82 -4.79
CA LEU A 69 3.92 2.60 -4.85
C LEU A 69 4.14 4.08 -4.62
N LEU A 70 5.16 4.42 -3.83
CA LEU A 70 5.50 5.78 -3.45
C LEU A 70 6.63 6.29 -4.34
N PRO A 71 6.64 7.60 -4.68
CA PRO A 71 7.57 8.17 -5.65
C PRO A 71 9.03 8.20 -5.16
N ASP A 72 9.27 8.06 -3.85
CA ASP A 72 10.59 8.14 -3.25
C ASP A 72 11.47 6.92 -3.53
N GLU A 73 12.78 7.08 -3.36
CA GLU A 73 13.74 5.99 -3.46
C GLU A 73 13.41 4.86 -2.47
N ARG A 74 13.62 3.62 -2.93
CA ARG A 74 13.40 2.45 -2.09
C ARG A 74 14.35 2.46 -0.89
N VAL A 75 13.79 2.50 0.32
CA VAL A 75 14.54 2.19 1.54
C VAL A 75 14.93 0.70 1.49
N PRO A 76 16.24 0.37 1.55
CA PRO A 76 16.69 -1.00 1.44
C PRO A 76 16.09 -1.90 2.53
N ALA A 77 15.57 -3.06 2.10
CA ALA A 77 15.00 -4.07 2.98
C ALA A 77 16.08 -4.83 3.75
N GLN A 78 16.68 -4.16 4.74
CA GLN A 78 17.73 -4.69 5.60
C GLN A 78 17.25 -4.73 7.05
N ARG A 79 17.65 -5.77 7.78
CA ARG A 79 17.35 -5.89 9.22
C ARG A 79 17.91 -4.67 9.97
N GLY A 80 17.17 -4.20 10.97
CA GLY A 80 17.55 -3.03 11.78
C GLY A 80 17.26 -1.67 11.12
N ARG A 81 16.84 -1.64 9.84
CA ARG A 81 16.32 -0.42 9.20
C ARG A 81 14.81 -0.31 9.36
N THR A 82 14.31 0.92 9.36
CA THR A 82 12.89 1.25 9.46
C THR A 82 12.50 2.32 8.44
N VAL A 83 11.21 2.39 8.14
CA VAL A 83 10.59 3.46 7.35
C VAL A 83 9.49 4.07 8.20
N THR A 84 9.46 5.38 8.31
CA THR A 84 8.37 6.11 8.98
C THR A 84 7.51 6.77 7.92
N PHE A 85 6.21 6.54 7.98
CA PHE A 85 5.21 7.23 7.18
C PHE A 85 4.52 8.30 8.02
N VAL A 86 4.34 9.48 7.46
CA VAL A 86 3.52 10.57 8.01
C VAL A 86 2.35 10.77 7.06
N ASP A 87 1.13 10.49 7.55
CA ASP A 87 -0.10 10.53 6.76
C ASP A 87 0.02 9.73 5.42
N GLY A 88 0.75 8.61 5.45
CA GLY A 88 0.94 7.71 4.30
C GLY A 88 2.09 8.06 3.36
N LEU A 89 2.77 9.19 3.54
CA LEU A 89 3.98 9.56 2.79
C LEU A 89 5.24 9.21 3.60
N PRO A 90 6.31 8.72 2.99
CA PRO A 90 7.51 8.41 3.73
C PRO A 90 8.17 9.71 4.19
N GLU A 91 8.54 9.77 5.46
CA GLU A 91 9.40 10.83 5.95
C GLU A 91 10.78 10.67 5.27
N ALA A 92 11.32 11.77 4.72
CA ALA A 92 12.61 11.74 4.04
C ALA A 92 13.64 11.02 4.92
N ALA A 93 14.19 9.92 4.39
CA ALA A 93 14.99 9.00 5.16
C ALA A 93 16.27 9.69 5.64
N THR A 94 16.27 10.22 6.85
CA THR A 94 17.51 10.32 7.62
C THR A 94 17.75 8.90 8.12
N PRO A 95 18.79 8.19 7.65
CA PRO A 95 19.10 6.86 8.17
C PRO A 95 19.40 7.03 9.65
N THR A 96 18.42 6.75 10.50
CA THR A 96 18.62 6.65 11.94
C THR A 96 19.11 5.23 12.18
N PRO A 97 20.41 5.00 12.44
CA PRO A 97 20.84 3.69 12.86
C PRO A 97 20.14 3.39 14.18
N VAL A 98 19.31 2.35 14.22
CA VAL A 98 18.83 1.81 15.48
C VAL A 98 20.07 1.27 16.19
N ALA A 99 20.44 1.90 17.31
CA ALA A 99 21.59 1.50 18.11
C ALA A 99 21.50 0.01 18.43
N SER A 100 22.47 -0.75 17.91
CA SER A 100 22.64 -2.17 18.20
C SER A 100 22.89 -2.30 19.69
N THR A 101 21.88 -2.74 20.46
CA THR A 101 22.10 -3.21 21.82
C THR A 101 22.94 -4.48 21.70
N ARG A 102 24.17 -4.42 22.22
CA ARG A 102 25.07 -5.55 22.40
C ARG A 102 24.49 -6.56 23.39
#